data_AF-A0A0M8Q095-F1
#
_entry.id   AF-A0A0M8Q095-F1
#
_cell.length_a   1.000
_cell.length_b   1.000
_cell.length_c   1.000
_cell.angle_alpha   90.00
_cell.angle_beta   90.00
_cell.angle_gamma   90.00
#
_symmetry.space_group_name_H-M   'P 1'
#
loop_
_entity.id
_entity.type
_entity.pdbx_description
1 polymer ?
#
loop_
_entity_poly.entity_id
_entity_poly.type
_entity_poly.pdbx_seq_one_letter_code
_entity_poly.pdbx_strand_id
1 'polypeptide(L)'
;MNTTSQKEIMDCASNWIIESFFNQQLQDTAIEYIQYKFNQPLSFSKLTEIHYNVFRNVHNKKELIEIQTIVELILLSADILDDIQDNDASCNPWSNKTLSCNLNILLGYLFIAFQRIHSIDCSDDVKIFLHNIIYPSLLDAINGQHADLINDLTTEQEYFDMTALKSGSLILLANLLGAGNVCPTTFEKIKEYSYYLGIIAQVRNDVNDVLYTKHKNDMKGKKKTLPILYYLHIQDPRFASIKEYYNKNVSFEELLDSERQTLQLCIDNGGAITYCKVVEQIYLKKFKDCIYSLDIPTKHKHLLLTINV
;
A
#
# COMPACT_ATOMS: atom_id res chain seq x y z
N MET A 1 3.10 22.56 1.57
CA MET A 1 3.61 23.04 2.88
C MET A 1 4.26 21.89 3.70
N ASN A 2 4.94 20.91 3.09
CA ASN A 2 5.45 19.72 3.82
C ASN A 2 6.96 19.43 3.66
N THR A 3 7.73 20.34 3.07
CA THR A 3 9.15 20.11 2.74
C THR A 3 10.05 19.94 3.97
N THR A 4 9.73 20.56 5.11
CA THR A 4 10.55 20.47 6.33
C THR A 4 10.43 19.10 7.01
N SER A 5 9.21 18.59 7.21
CA SER A 5 8.99 17.29 7.88
C SER A 5 9.52 16.13 7.05
N GLN A 6 9.35 16.19 5.72
CA GLN A 6 9.85 15.16 4.80
C GLN A 6 11.39 15.08 4.80
N LYS A 7 12.06 16.24 4.85
CA LYS A 7 13.50 16.29 5.01
C LYS A 7 13.96 15.69 6.34
N GLU A 8 13.27 16.00 7.43
CA GLU A 8 13.60 15.45 8.76
C GLU A 8 13.45 13.92 8.81
N ILE A 9 12.42 13.37 8.18
CA ILE A 9 12.22 11.90 8.05
C ILE A 9 13.35 11.28 7.23
N MET A 10 13.72 11.89 6.10
CA MET A 10 14.80 11.43 5.23
C MET A 10 16.16 11.48 5.94
N ASP A 11 16.49 12.59 6.59
CA ASP A 11 17.73 12.74 7.36
C ASP A 11 17.79 11.70 8.50
N CYS A 12 16.66 11.47 9.19
CA CYS A 12 16.55 10.44 10.22
C CYS A 12 16.80 9.03 9.65
N ALA A 13 16.17 8.68 8.52
CA ALA A 13 16.37 7.40 7.86
C ALA A 13 17.83 7.19 7.43
N SER A 14 18.42 8.18 6.75
CA SER A 14 19.81 8.12 6.29
C SER A 14 20.79 7.95 7.44
N ASN A 15 20.60 8.66 8.55
CA ASN A 15 21.43 8.49 9.75
C ASN A 15 21.34 7.07 10.30
N TRP A 16 20.14 6.48 10.34
CA TRP A 16 19.99 5.08 10.78
C TRP A 16 20.69 4.09 9.85
N ILE A 17 20.69 4.31 8.53
CA ILE A 17 21.44 3.48 7.60
C ILE A 17 22.95 3.56 7.86
N ILE A 18 23.48 4.77 8.07
CA ILE A 18 24.91 5.01 8.34
C ILE A 18 25.34 4.33 9.65
N GLU A 19 24.50 4.39 10.68
CA GLU A 19 24.77 3.77 11.98
C GLU A 19 24.70 2.23 11.95
N SER A 20 23.91 1.65 11.04
CA SER A 20 23.60 0.21 11.05
C SER A 20 24.39 -0.62 10.04
N PHE A 21 24.68 -0.09 8.84
CA PHE A 21 25.49 -0.81 7.85
C PHE A 21 26.95 -0.40 7.94
N PHE A 22 27.87 -1.37 7.82
CA PHE A 22 29.32 -1.09 7.87
C PHE A 22 29.96 -0.94 6.48
N ASN A 23 29.32 -1.47 5.45
CA ASN A 23 29.83 -1.43 4.09
C ASN A 23 29.34 -0.17 3.37
N GLN A 24 30.27 0.65 2.86
CA GLN A 24 29.95 1.93 2.21
C GLN A 24 29.04 1.78 0.99
N GLN A 25 29.29 0.79 0.13
CA GLN A 25 28.46 0.56 -1.06
C GLN A 25 27.01 0.20 -0.68
N LEU A 26 26.82 -0.58 0.38
CA LEU A 26 25.50 -0.92 0.90
C LEU A 26 24.80 0.31 1.50
N GLN A 27 25.52 1.14 2.25
CA GLN A 27 25.00 2.42 2.76
C GLN A 27 24.55 3.33 1.61
N ASP A 28 25.43 3.57 0.63
CA ASP A 28 25.17 4.48 -0.49
C ASP A 28 23.95 4.03 -1.30
N THR A 29 23.85 2.73 -1.58
CA THR A 29 22.72 2.18 -2.34
C THR A 29 21.41 2.26 -1.55
N ALA A 30 21.45 2.01 -0.24
CA ALA A 30 20.27 2.18 0.60
C ALA A 30 19.84 3.67 0.67
N ILE A 31 20.79 4.58 0.89
CA ILE A 31 20.49 6.02 0.92
C ILE A 31 19.94 6.50 -0.44
N GLU A 32 20.44 5.98 -1.56
CA GLU A 32 19.90 6.24 -2.91
C GLU A 32 18.40 5.90 -2.99
N TYR A 33 17.98 4.75 -2.46
CA TYR A 33 16.56 4.34 -2.51
C TYR A 33 15.69 5.21 -1.60
N ILE A 34 16.19 5.55 -0.40
CA ILE A 34 15.53 6.47 0.53
C ILE A 34 15.36 7.83 -0.14
N GLN A 35 16.40 8.40 -0.73
CA GLN A 35 16.34 9.69 -1.42
C GLN A 35 15.36 9.67 -2.59
N TYR A 36 15.33 8.59 -3.37
CA TYR A 36 14.39 8.45 -4.45
C TYR A 36 12.94 8.41 -3.95
N LYS A 37 12.62 7.52 -3.00
CA LYS A 37 11.26 7.34 -2.51
C LYS A 37 10.79 8.52 -1.68
N PHE A 38 11.64 9.03 -0.79
CA PHE A 38 11.26 10.08 0.17
C PHE A 38 11.28 11.48 -0.44
N ASN A 39 11.65 11.64 -1.72
CA ASN A 39 11.39 12.87 -2.47
C ASN A 39 9.99 12.87 -3.14
N GLN A 40 9.29 11.75 -3.13
CA GLN A 40 7.89 11.64 -3.58
C GLN A 40 6.93 12.00 -2.43
N PRO A 41 5.63 12.23 -2.71
CA PRO A 41 4.64 12.42 -1.65
C PRO A 41 4.57 11.22 -0.68
N LEU A 42 4.85 11.46 0.60
CA LEU A 42 4.82 10.45 1.65
C LEU A 42 3.41 10.29 2.27
N SER A 43 2.51 9.61 1.54
CA SER A 43 1.11 9.45 1.95
C SER A 43 0.96 8.73 3.30
N PHE A 44 1.79 7.72 3.58
CA PHE A 44 1.71 6.95 4.83
C PHE A 44 2.30 7.67 6.04
N SER A 45 3.36 8.45 5.85
CA SER A 45 3.85 9.39 6.86
C SER A 45 2.76 10.40 7.23
N LYS A 46 1.98 10.88 6.25
CA LYS A 46 0.85 11.77 6.52
C LYS A 46 -0.29 11.07 7.26
N LEU A 47 -0.62 9.84 6.88
CA LEU A 47 -1.57 8.99 7.63
C LEU A 47 -1.14 8.85 9.09
N THR A 48 0.11 8.49 9.32
CA THR A 48 0.74 8.35 10.64
C THR A 48 0.61 9.64 11.45
N GLU A 49 0.95 10.79 10.85
CA GLU A 49 0.86 12.11 11.49
C GLU A 49 -0.58 12.45 11.90
N ILE A 50 -1.56 12.21 11.03
CA ILE A 50 -2.97 12.48 11.30
C ILE A 50 -3.41 11.68 12.54
N HIS A 51 -3.09 10.39 12.59
CA HIS A 51 -3.48 9.53 13.71
C HIS A 51 -2.73 9.89 15.00
N TYR A 52 -1.45 10.24 14.89
CA TYR A 52 -0.67 10.75 16.01
C TYR A 52 -1.31 12.01 16.61
N ASN A 53 -1.69 12.96 15.77
CA ASN A 53 -2.32 14.20 16.21
C ASN A 53 -3.71 14.00 16.83
N VAL A 54 -4.45 12.97 16.40
CA VAL A 54 -5.81 12.71 16.88
C VAL A 54 -5.85 11.92 18.19
N PHE A 55 -5.00 10.89 18.32
CA PHE A 55 -5.13 9.89 19.37
C PHE A 55 -4.04 9.96 20.45
N ARG A 56 -2.91 10.64 20.20
CA ARG A 56 -1.88 10.83 21.22
C ARG A 56 -2.25 11.98 22.15
N ASN A 57 -2.10 11.73 23.44
CA ASN A 57 -2.34 12.75 24.48
C ASN A 57 -1.18 13.73 24.62
N VAL A 58 0.04 13.29 24.29
CA VAL A 58 1.27 14.10 24.37
C VAL A 58 1.95 14.04 23.02
N HIS A 59 2.26 15.21 22.46
CA HIS A 59 2.93 15.34 21.17
C HIS A 59 4.42 15.60 21.38
N ASN A 60 5.24 14.67 20.91
CA ASN A 60 6.68 14.79 20.85
C ASN A 60 7.11 14.74 19.38
N LYS A 61 7.71 15.83 18.89
CA LYS A 61 8.14 15.93 17.49
C LYS A 61 9.16 14.84 17.13
N LYS A 62 10.08 14.51 18.04
CA LYS A 62 11.09 13.48 17.82
C LYS A 62 10.42 12.11 17.69
N GLU A 63 9.53 11.76 18.60
CA GLU A 63 8.75 10.50 18.53
C GLU A 63 8.00 10.40 17.20
N LEU A 64 7.30 11.46 16.79
CA LEU A 64 6.56 11.48 15.53
C LEU A 64 7.48 11.23 14.31
N ILE A 65 8.63 11.92 14.24
CA ILE A 65 9.60 11.71 13.15
C ILE A 65 10.08 10.26 13.16
N GLU A 66 10.46 9.71 14.31
CA GLU A 66 10.93 8.32 14.41
C GLU A 66 9.86 7.31 13.95
N ILE A 67 8.59 7.49 14.37
CA ILE A 67 7.48 6.63 13.95
C ILE A 67 7.23 6.75 12.45
N GLN A 68 7.24 7.97 11.89
CA GLN A 68 7.09 8.18 10.45
C GLN A 68 8.22 7.53 9.67
N THR A 69 9.47 7.65 10.13
CA THR A 69 10.62 7.00 9.51
C THR A 69 10.51 5.48 9.53
N ILE A 70 10.03 4.89 10.63
CA ILE A 70 9.77 3.45 10.73
C ILE A 70 8.74 3.01 9.69
N VAL A 71 7.61 3.72 9.60
CA VAL A 71 6.54 3.42 8.64
C VAL A 71 7.08 3.48 7.21
N GLU A 72 7.80 4.55 6.85
CA GLU A 72 8.30 4.74 5.49
C GLU A 72 9.40 3.76 5.10
N LEU A 73 10.26 3.32 6.05
CA LEU A 73 11.23 2.26 5.78
C LEU A 73 10.55 0.90 5.55
N ILE A 74 9.52 0.58 6.33
CA ILE A 74 8.74 -0.65 6.16
C ILE A 74 8.05 -0.66 4.80
N LEU A 75 7.45 0.45 4.40
CA LEU A 75 6.76 0.57 3.11
C LEU A 75 7.72 0.58 1.93
N LEU A 76 8.88 1.23 2.05
CA LEU A 76 9.92 1.14 1.03
C LEU A 76 10.39 -0.31 0.85
N SER A 77 10.52 -1.09 1.93
CA SER A 77 10.79 -2.53 1.81
C SER A 77 9.67 -3.29 1.11
N ALA A 78 8.41 -2.95 1.40
CA ALA A 78 7.26 -3.57 0.75
C ALA A 78 7.22 -3.24 -0.76
N ASP A 79 7.45 -1.99 -1.15
CA ASP A 79 7.50 -1.55 -2.55
C ASP A 79 8.62 -2.25 -3.33
N ILE A 80 9.84 -2.32 -2.75
CA ILE A 80 10.96 -3.03 -3.38
C ILE A 80 10.62 -4.51 -3.57
N LEU A 81 9.98 -5.13 -2.58
CA LEU A 81 9.58 -6.54 -2.66
C LEU A 81 8.51 -6.75 -3.74
N ASP A 82 7.49 -5.89 -3.78
CA ASP A 82 6.38 -5.94 -4.76
C ASP A 82 6.92 -5.79 -6.19
N ASP A 83 7.75 -4.78 -6.44
CA ASP A 83 8.36 -4.56 -7.76
C ASP A 83 9.22 -5.74 -8.23
N ILE A 84 9.95 -6.39 -7.31
CA ILE A 84 10.74 -7.59 -7.62
C ILE A 84 9.82 -8.76 -7.98
N GLN A 85 8.74 -8.96 -7.22
CA GLN A 85 7.81 -10.06 -7.42
C GLN A 85 6.99 -9.90 -8.70
N ASP A 86 6.59 -8.67 -9.02
CA ASP A 86 5.84 -8.32 -10.23
C ASP A 86 6.73 -8.18 -11.48
N ASN A 87 8.06 -8.23 -11.32
CA ASN A 87 9.04 -7.85 -12.34
C ASN A 87 8.80 -6.42 -12.88
N ASP A 88 8.26 -5.54 -12.04
CA ASP A 88 7.82 -4.17 -12.36
C ASP A 88 8.85 -3.13 -11.89
N ALA A 89 10.13 -3.45 -12.05
CA ALA A 89 11.17 -2.56 -11.57
C ALA A 89 11.43 -1.39 -12.55
N SER A 90 11.01 -1.45 -13.82
CA SER A 90 11.64 -0.78 -14.96
C SER A 90 12.18 0.68 -14.85
N CYS A 91 11.69 1.54 -13.94
CA CYS A 91 12.17 2.91 -13.74
C CYS A 91 12.72 3.26 -12.33
N ASN A 92 12.69 2.34 -11.37
CA ASN A 92 13.14 2.59 -10.00
C ASN A 92 14.67 2.38 -9.82
N PRO A 93 15.31 2.96 -8.78
CA PRO A 93 16.74 2.78 -8.57
C PRO A 93 17.16 1.32 -8.30
N TRP A 94 16.29 0.53 -7.67
CA TRP A 94 16.55 -0.88 -7.34
C TRP A 94 16.58 -1.81 -8.56
N SER A 95 16.06 -1.34 -9.67
CA SER A 95 15.85 -2.08 -10.91
C SER A 95 17.14 -2.32 -11.68
N ASN A 96 18.12 -1.45 -11.44
CA ASN A 96 19.46 -1.54 -12.00
C ASN A 96 20.42 -2.32 -11.07
N LYS A 97 19.95 -2.85 -9.94
CA LYS A 97 20.76 -3.65 -9.01
C LYS A 97 20.40 -5.13 -9.09
N THR A 98 21.30 -5.97 -8.61
CA THR A 98 21.05 -7.43 -8.55
C THR A 98 19.98 -7.75 -7.51
N LEU A 99 19.25 -8.85 -7.73
CA LEU A 99 18.29 -9.37 -6.76
C LEU A 99 18.91 -9.50 -5.36
N SER A 100 20.13 -10.07 -5.25
CA SER A 100 20.84 -10.21 -3.97
C SER A 100 21.10 -8.89 -3.27
N CYS A 101 21.42 -7.82 -4.03
CA CYS A 101 21.60 -6.49 -3.47
C CYS A 101 20.29 -5.95 -2.90
N ASN A 102 19.20 -6.05 -3.67
CA ASN A 102 17.89 -5.58 -3.21
C ASN A 102 17.37 -6.33 -1.99
N LEU A 103 17.54 -7.66 -1.96
CA LEU A 103 17.16 -8.48 -0.80
C LEU A 103 17.91 -8.06 0.47
N ASN A 104 19.21 -7.77 0.38
CA ASN A 104 19.98 -7.30 1.53
C ASN A 104 19.50 -5.92 2.02
N ILE A 105 19.19 -5.01 1.09
CA ILE A 105 18.71 -3.67 1.43
C ILE A 105 17.33 -3.73 2.08
N LEU A 106 16.37 -4.42 1.46
CA LEU A 106 15.00 -4.49 2.00
C LEU A 106 14.97 -5.18 3.38
N LEU A 107 15.77 -6.23 3.58
CA LEU A 107 15.87 -6.91 4.88
C LEU A 107 16.51 -5.99 5.92
N GLY A 108 17.55 -5.25 5.54
CA GLY A 108 18.18 -4.30 6.43
C GLY A 108 17.26 -3.15 6.85
N TYR A 109 16.46 -2.58 5.94
CA TYR A 109 15.43 -1.61 6.30
C TYR A 109 14.43 -2.15 7.32
N LEU A 110 13.92 -3.37 7.11
CA LEU A 110 12.99 -3.99 8.06
C LEU A 110 13.64 -4.19 9.43
N PHE A 111 14.86 -4.73 9.49
CA PHE A 111 15.55 -4.94 10.77
C PHE A 111 15.91 -3.63 11.47
N ILE A 112 16.31 -2.60 10.74
CA ILE A 112 16.56 -1.26 11.29
C ILE A 112 15.27 -0.69 11.85
N ALA A 113 14.16 -0.74 11.10
CA ALA A 113 12.87 -0.27 11.57
C ALA A 113 12.44 -1.01 12.87
N PHE A 114 12.51 -2.34 12.88
CA PHE A 114 12.16 -3.16 14.05
C PHE A 114 13.06 -2.88 15.26
N GLN A 115 14.36 -2.69 15.05
CA GLN A 115 15.26 -2.29 16.11
C GLN A 115 14.86 -0.93 16.68
N ARG A 116 14.53 0.03 15.81
CA ARG A 116 14.19 1.40 16.24
C ARG A 116 12.90 1.46 17.03
N ILE A 117 11.92 0.62 16.72
CA ILE A 117 10.66 0.49 17.49
C ILE A 117 10.94 0.21 18.98
N HIS A 118 11.93 -0.64 19.30
CA HIS A 118 12.31 -0.92 20.69
C HIS A 118 12.90 0.30 21.42
N SER A 119 13.49 1.23 20.66
CA SER A 119 14.22 2.39 21.18
C SER A 119 13.47 3.71 21.09
N ILE A 120 12.25 3.74 20.53
CA ILE A 120 11.45 4.98 20.44
C ILE A 120 11.29 5.58 21.84
N ASP A 121 11.42 6.90 21.91
CA ASP A 121 11.19 7.67 23.12
C ASP A 121 9.70 7.93 23.36
N CYS A 122 8.98 6.88 23.78
CA CYS A 122 7.56 6.94 24.16
C CYS A 122 7.30 6.11 25.42
N SER A 123 6.07 6.13 25.94
CA SER A 123 5.69 5.35 27.13
C SER A 123 5.75 3.84 26.88
N ASP A 124 6.09 3.04 27.89
CA ASP A 124 6.19 1.57 27.77
C ASP A 124 4.90 0.91 27.27
N ASP A 125 3.73 1.37 27.72
CA ASP A 125 2.43 0.86 27.25
C ASP A 125 2.25 1.02 25.73
N VAL A 126 2.72 2.15 25.19
CA VAL A 126 2.72 2.40 23.73
C VAL A 126 3.70 1.45 23.07
N LYS A 127 4.94 1.32 23.56
CA LYS A 127 5.94 0.43 22.95
C LYS A 127 5.43 -0.99 22.85
N ILE A 128 4.87 -1.53 23.95
CA ILE A 128 4.26 -2.86 24.00
C ILE A 128 3.15 -2.97 22.96
N PHE A 129 2.27 -1.98 22.87
CA PHE A 129 1.21 -1.95 21.87
C PHE A 129 1.78 -1.97 20.44
N LEU A 130 2.76 -1.13 20.11
CA LEU A 130 3.37 -1.09 18.79
C LEU A 130 3.95 -2.46 18.41
N HIS A 131 4.70 -3.09 19.32
CA HIS A 131 5.26 -4.44 19.11
C HIS A 131 4.18 -5.49 18.79
N ASN A 132 3.05 -5.42 19.46
CA ASN A 132 1.95 -6.36 19.26
C ASN A 132 1.21 -6.16 17.92
N ILE A 133 1.34 -4.99 17.28
CA ILE A 133 0.65 -4.67 16.03
C ILE A 133 1.53 -4.87 14.79
N ILE A 134 2.84 -4.58 14.88
CA ILE A 134 3.74 -4.60 13.72
C ILE A 134 3.79 -5.97 13.05
N TYR A 135 4.10 -7.02 13.81
CA TYR A 135 4.29 -8.34 13.21
C TYR A 135 3.00 -8.93 12.63
N PRO A 136 1.85 -8.92 13.32
CA PRO A 136 0.60 -9.38 12.73
C PRO A 136 0.22 -8.62 11.45
N SER A 137 0.34 -7.28 11.46
CA SER A 137 -0.02 -6.47 10.29
C SER A 137 0.86 -6.77 9.07
N LEU A 138 2.16 -7.02 9.29
CA LEU A 138 3.07 -7.41 8.21
C LEU A 138 2.83 -8.82 7.72
N LEU A 139 2.50 -9.77 8.61
CA LEU A 139 2.12 -11.12 8.20
C LEU A 139 0.83 -11.12 7.37
N ASP A 140 -0.17 -10.33 7.76
CA ASP A 140 -1.39 -10.15 6.97
C ASP A 140 -1.08 -9.55 5.60
N ALA A 141 -0.21 -8.53 5.52
CA ALA A 141 0.23 -7.95 4.25
C ALA A 141 0.91 -8.98 3.34
N ILE A 142 1.78 -9.85 3.89
CA ILE A 142 2.44 -10.93 3.14
C ILE A 142 1.43 -11.97 2.66
N ASN A 143 0.46 -12.35 3.49
CA ASN A 143 -0.60 -13.28 3.09
C ASN A 143 -1.44 -12.71 1.95
N GLY A 144 -1.81 -11.43 2.03
CA GLY A 144 -2.50 -10.73 0.94
C GLY A 144 -1.68 -10.66 -0.33
N GLN A 145 -0.39 -10.32 -0.23
CA GLN A 145 0.53 -10.31 -1.37
C GLN A 145 0.66 -11.69 -2.02
N HIS A 146 0.76 -12.74 -1.22
CA HIS A 146 0.84 -14.10 -1.75
C HIS A 146 -0.43 -14.50 -2.52
N ALA A 147 -1.61 -14.19 -1.97
CA ALA A 147 -2.88 -14.44 -2.64
C ALA A 147 -3.01 -13.67 -3.96
N ASP A 148 -2.56 -12.41 -4.00
CA ASP A 148 -2.51 -11.60 -5.21
C ASP A 148 -1.63 -12.25 -6.30
N LEU A 149 -0.44 -12.72 -5.93
CA LEU A 149 0.51 -13.38 -6.84
C LEU A 149 0.01 -14.74 -7.36
N ILE A 150 -0.74 -15.51 -6.55
CA ILE A 150 -1.38 -16.75 -7.01
C ILE A 150 -2.42 -16.46 -8.10
N ASN A 151 -3.10 -15.30 -8.00
CA ASN A 151 -4.04 -14.81 -9.02
C ASN A 151 -5.17 -15.80 -9.36
N ASP A 152 -5.61 -16.59 -8.37
CA ASP A 152 -6.67 -17.60 -8.52
C ASP A 152 -8.06 -17.08 -8.16
N LEU A 153 -8.17 -15.84 -7.69
CA LEU A 153 -9.42 -15.17 -7.32
C LEU A 153 -10.53 -15.39 -8.36
N THR A 154 -11.74 -15.66 -7.87
CA THR A 154 -12.91 -15.94 -8.70
C THR A 154 -14.10 -15.05 -8.38
N THR A 155 -14.09 -14.31 -7.26
CA THR A 155 -15.21 -13.45 -6.85
C THR A 155 -14.74 -12.08 -6.40
N GLU A 156 -15.65 -11.11 -6.39
CA GLU A 156 -15.39 -9.77 -5.85
C GLU A 156 -15.07 -9.81 -4.35
N GLN A 157 -15.71 -10.71 -3.60
CA GLN A 157 -15.45 -10.83 -2.16
C GLN A 157 -14.03 -11.32 -1.89
N GLU A 158 -13.56 -12.32 -2.63
CA GLU A 158 -12.17 -12.80 -2.53
C GLU A 158 -11.17 -11.68 -2.88
N TYR A 159 -11.48 -10.84 -3.86
CA TYR A 159 -10.70 -9.64 -4.14
C TYR A 159 -10.70 -8.67 -2.96
N PHE A 160 -11.86 -8.33 -2.38
CA PHE A 160 -11.91 -7.43 -1.22
C PHE A 160 -11.17 -7.98 0.00
N ASP A 161 -11.25 -9.29 0.25
CA ASP A 161 -10.54 -9.94 1.35
C ASP A 161 -9.02 -9.91 1.11
N MET A 162 -8.56 -10.21 -0.10
CA MET A 162 -7.15 -10.11 -0.47
C MET A 162 -6.63 -8.67 -0.30
N THR A 163 -7.34 -7.68 -0.83
CA THR A 163 -6.91 -6.27 -0.76
C THR A 163 -6.90 -5.72 0.66
N ALA A 164 -7.85 -6.12 1.50
CA ALA A 164 -7.84 -5.79 2.92
C ALA A 164 -6.59 -6.34 3.63
N LEU A 165 -6.17 -7.57 3.29
CA LEU A 165 -4.94 -8.15 3.81
C LEU A 165 -3.68 -7.46 3.25
N LYS A 166 -3.57 -7.29 1.93
CA LYS A 166 -2.39 -6.72 1.24
C LYS A 166 -2.15 -5.25 1.62
N SER A 167 -2.94 -4.34 1.05
CA SER A 167 -2.76 -2.89 1.23
C SER A 167 -3.42 -2.38 2.51
N GLY A 168 -4.56 -2.97 2.89
CA GLY A 168 -5.30 -2.57 4.10
C GLY A 168 -4.51 -2.77 5.39
N SER A 169 -3.74 -3.86 5.52
CA SER A 169 -2.94 -4.12 6.72
C SER A 169 -1.73 -3.19 6.84
N LEU A 170 -1.15 -2.74 5.73
CA LEU A 170 -0.09 -1.72 5.74
C LEU A 170 -0.63 -0.35 6.13
N ILE A 171 -1.83 0.02 5.67
CA ILE A 171 -2.51 1.25 6.10
C ILE A 171 -2.87 1.17 7.58
N LEU A 172 -3.37 0.01 8.04
CA LEU A 172 -3.66 -0.25 9.45
C LEU A 172 -2.41 -0.07 10.31
N LEU A 173 -1.28 -0.63 9.87
CA LEU A 173 0.00 -0.49 10.54
C LEU A 173 0.39 0.98 10.74
N ALA A 174 0.37 1.78 9.67
CA ALA A 174 0.69 3.21 9.75
C ALA A 174 -0.27 3.98 10.68
N ASN A 175 -1.57 3.70 10.58
CA ASN A 175 -2.59 4.33 11.39
C ASN A 175 -2.42 4.02 12.88
N LEU A 176 -2.14 2.76 13.24
CA LEU A 176 -1.95 2.33 14.63
C LEU A 176 -0.59 2.72 15.20
N LEU A 177 0.47 2.76 14.39
CA LEU A 177 1.76 3.31 14.80
C LEU A 177 1.61 4.80 15.18
N GLY A 178 0.88 5.56 14.36
CA GLY A 178 0.50 6.94 14.70
C GLY A 178 -0.38 7.01 15.95
N ALA A 179 -1.46 6.23 16.02
CA ALA A 179 -2.44 6.33 17.09
C ALA A 179 -1.93 5.88 18.47
N GLY A 180 -1.06 4.87 18.52
CA GLY A 180 -0.61 4.26 19.77
C GLY A 180 -1.66 3.41 20.45
N ASN A 181 -1.49 3.19 21.76
CA ASN A 181 -2.39 2.38 22.56
C ASN A 181 -3.74 3.08 22.76
N VAL A 182 -4.73 2.73 21.94
CA VAL A 182 -6.10 3.25 21.99
C VAL A 182 -7.05 2.24 22.64
N CYS A 183 -8.23 2.70 23.07
CA CYS A 183 -9.23 1.79 23.63
C CYS A 183 -9.75 0.80 22.56
N PRO A 184 -10.25 -0.39 22.96
CA PRO A 184 -10.65 -1.44 22.02
C PRO A 184 -11.68 -1.02 20.97
N THR A 185 -12.65 -0.17 21.35
CA THR A 185 -13.67 0.32 20.42
C THR A 185 -13.09 1.23 19.34
N THR A 186 -12.10 2.06 19.71
CA THR A 186 -11.37 2.91 18.76
C THR A 186 -10.47 2.05 17.88
N PHE A 187 -9.76 1.07 18.46
CA PHE A 187 -8.93 0.12 17.72
C PHE A 187 -9.72 -0.57 16.58
N GLU A 188 -10.88 -1.14 16.90
CA GLU A 188 -11.71 -1.82 15.89
C GLU A 188 -12.19 -0.87 14.79
N LYS A 189 -12.48 0.39 15.13
CA LYS A 189 -12.84 1.40 14.12
C LYS A 189 -11.67 1.77 13.23
N ILE A 190 -10.47 1.96 13.80
CA ILE A 190 -9.24 2.17 13.03
C ILE A 190 -9.00 1.01 12.08
N LYS A 191 -9.14 -0.23 12.57
CA LYS A 191 -9.02 -1.44 11.76
C LYS A 191 -9.99 -1.45 10.59
N GLU A 192 -11.28 -1.29 10.88
CA GLU A 192 -12.36 -1.32 9.89
C GLU A 192 -12.12 -0.30 8.77
N TYR A 193 -11.85 0.96 9.11
CA TYR A 193 -11.69 1.98 8.09
C TYR A 193 -10.34 1.90 7.37
N SER A 194 -9.29 1.33 7.99
CA SER A 194 -8.00 1.10 7.32
C SER A 194 -8.14 0.08 6.20
N TYR A 195 -8.93 -0.97 6.40
CA TYR A 195 -9.24 -1.94 5.33
C TYR A 195 -10.05 -1.30 4.20
N TYR A 196 -11.01 -0.42 4.52
CA TYR A 196 -11.72 0.33 3.47
C TYR A 196 -10.79 1.22 2.65
N LEU A 197 -9.83 1.90 3.31
CA LEU A 197 -8.82 2.68 2.61
C LEU A 197 -7.90 1.80 1.75
N GLY A 198 -7.54 0.60 2.22
CA GLY A 198 -6.77 -0.37 1.42
C GLY A 198 -7.49 -0.79 0.15
N ILE A 199 -8.78 -1.09 0.26
CA ILE A 199 -9.63 -1.42 -0.90
C ILE A 199 -9.70 -0.24 -1.86
N ILE A 200 -9.91 0.99 -1.37
CA ILE A 200 -9.93 2.20 -2.21
C ILE A 200 -8.60 2.37 -2.96
N ALA A 201 -7.47 2.24 -2.25
CA ALA A 201 -6.15 2.40 -2.83
C ALA A 201 -5.87 1.35 -3.91
N GLN A 202 -6.22 0.08 -3.65
CA GLN A 202 -6.01 -0.99 -4.63
C GLN A 202 -6.92 -0.83 -5.86
N VAL A 203 -8.21 -0.50 -5.67
CA VAL A 203 -9.13 -0.27 -6.79
C VAL A 203 -8.65 0.87 -7.68
N ARG A 204 -8.10 1.95 -7.09
CA ARG A 204 -7.50 3.05 -7.85
C ARG A 204 -6.27 2.59 -8.63
N ASN A 205 -5.41 1.78 -8.02
CA ASN A 205 -4.22 1.21 -8.64
C ASN A 205 -4.59 0.33 -9.84
N ASP A 206 -5.45 -0.66 -9.63
CA ASP A 206 -5.91 -1.59 -10.67
C ASP A 206 -6.58 -0.89 -11.85
N VAL A 207 -7.37 0.16 -11.59
CA VAL A 207 -7.99 0.98 -12.65
C VAL A 207 -6.93 1.70 -13.48
N ASN A 208 -5.89 2.24 -12.85
CA ASN A 208 -4.80 2.89 -13.57
C ASN A 208 -4.01 1.86 -14.39
N ASP A 209 -3.67 0.72 -13.80
CA ASP A 209 -2.85 -0.32 -14.43
C ASP A 209 -3.55 -0.99 -15.62
N VAL A 210 -4.88 -1.10 -15.59
CA VAL A 210 -5.66 -1.59 -16.74
C VAL A 210 -5.80 -0.54 -17.87
N LEU A 211 -5.74 0.75 -17.56
CA LEU A 211 -5.87 1.83 -18.55
C LEU A 211 -4.54 2.24 -19.22
N TYR A 212 -3.41 2.14 -18.52
CA TYR A 212 -2.12 2.67 -18.98
C TYR A 212 -1.31 1.68 -19.84
N THR A 213 -1.69 1.52 -21.10
CA THR A 213 -1.16 0.49 -22.04
C THR A 213 0.34 0.52 -22.40
N LYS A 214 1.11 1.57 -22.08
CA LYS A 214 2.47 1.76 -22.61
C LYS A 214 3.57 0.96 -21.91
N HIS A 215 3.44 0.66 -20.62
CA HIS A 215 4.53 0.06 -19.83
C HIS A 215 4.07 -1.05 -18.89
N LYS A 216 2.89 -0.93 -18.28
CA LYS A 216 2.27 -1.92 -17.40
C LYS A 216 0.85 -2.18 -17.88
N ASN A 217 0.43 -3.43 -17.94
CA ASN A 217 -0.98 -3.70 -18.17
C ASN A 217 -1.34 -5.02 -17.52
N ASP A 218 -2.08 -4.94 -16.42
CA ASP A 218 -2.62 -6.08 -15.69
C ASP A 218 -3.37 -7.06 -16.60
N MET A 219 -3.99 -6.53 -17.67
CA MET A 219 -4.61 -7.36 -18.70
C MET A 219 -3.59 -8.26 -19.41
N LYS A 220 -2.39 -7.75 -19.75
CA LYS A 220 -1.34 -8.56 -20.39
C LYS A 220 -0.87 -9.69 -19.49
N GLY A 221 -0.71 -9.39 -18.19
CA GLY A 221 -0.35 -10.36 -17.16
C GLY A 221 -1.50 -11.28 -16.75
N LYS A 222 -2.70 -11.09 -17.31
CA LYS A 222 -3.95 -11.74 -16.90
C LYS A 222 -4.21 -11.67 -15.40
N LYS A 223 -3.80 -10.57 -14.75
CA LYS A 223 -4.18 -10.32 -13.36
C LYS A 223 -5.70 -10.19 -13.28
N LYS A 224 -6.30 -10.83 -12.29
CA LYS A 224 -7.73 -10.84 -12.03
C LYS A 224 -8.10 -9.73 -11.05
N THR A 225 -7.76 -8.51 -11.45
CA THR A 225 -8.14 -7.30 -10.72
C THR A 225 -9.64 -7.04 -10.79
N LEU A 226 -10.14 -6.11 -9.96
CA LEU A 226 -11.58 -5.82 -9.91
C LEU A 226 -12.20 -5.45 -11.28
N PRO A 227 -11.56 -4.61 -12.13
CA PRO A 227 -12.07 -4.33 -13.47
C PRO A 227 -12.24 -5.58 -14.34
N ILE A 228 -11.35 -6.56 -14.17
CA ILE A 228 -11.36 -7.80 -14.94
C ILE A 228 -12.42 -8.76 -14.41
N LEU A 229 -12.52 -8.91 -13.08
CA LEU A 229 -13.55 -9.73 -12.45
C LEU A 229 -14.95 -9.30 -12.88
N TYR A 230 -15.20 -8.00 -13.02
CA TYR A 230 -16.44 -7.48 -13.59
C TYR A 230 -16.79 -8.12 -14.96
N TYR A 231 -15.83 -8.13 -15.89
CA TYR A 231 -16.04 -8.71 -17.22
C TYR A 231 -16.19 -10.22 -17.21
N LEU A 232 -15.50 -10.90 -16.29
CA LEU A 232 -15.61 -12.36 -16.16
C LEU A 232 -17.01 -12.79 -15.68
N HIS A 233 -17.68 -11.98 -14.85
CA HIS A 233 -18.98 -12.31 -14.25
C HIS A 233 -20.18 -11.84 -15.06
N ILE A 234 -20.08 -10.71 -15.75
CA ILE A 234 -21.22 -10.14 -16.48
C ILE A 234 -21.62 -11.04 -17.65
N GLN A 235 -22.92 -11.34 -17.79
CA GLN A 235 -23.45 -12.16 -18.89
C GLN A 235 -23.81 -11.27 -20.08
N ASP A 236 -22.79 -10.74 -20.75
CA ASP A 236 -22.95 -9.90 -21.94
C ASP A 236 -22.04 -10.41 -23.08
N PRO A 237 -22.60 -10.78 -24.25
CA PRO A 237 -21.83 -11.28 -25.39
C PRO A 237 -20.75 -10.32 -25.89
N ARG A 238 -20.90 -9.00 -25.64
CA ARG A 238 -19.90 -7.99 -26.03
C ARG A 238 -18.54 -8.18 -25.34
N PHE A 239 -18.50 -8.91 -24.23
CA PHE A 239 -17.28 -9.17 -23.45
C PHE A 239 -16.79 -10.62 -23.58
N ALA A 240 -17.33 -11.40 -24.53
CA ALA A 240 -16.91 -12.76 -24.77
C ALA A 240 -15.39 -12.86 -25.09
N SER A 241 -14.84 -11.88 -25.81
CA SER A 241 -13.42 -11.79 -26.14
C SER A 241 -12.52 -11.74 -24.90
N ILE A 242 -12.88 -10.96 -23.89
CA ILE A 242 -12.13 -10.89 -22.61
C ILE A 242 -12.17 -12.26 -21.92
N LYS A 243 -13.35 -12.87 -21.80
CA LYS A 243 -13.50 -14.18 -21.15
C LYS A 243 -12.69 -15.25 -21.86
N GLU A 244 -12.74 -15.28 -23.19
CA GLU A 244 -11.94 -16.19 -24.00
C GLU A 244 -10.45 -15.97 -23.80
N TYR A 245 -9.99 -14.72 -23.82
CA TYR A 245 -8.58 -14.41 -23.62
C TYR A 245 -8.07 -14.90 -22.25
N TYR A 246 -8.85 -14.69 -21.19
CA TYR A 246 -8.50 -15.13 -19.84
C TYR A 246 -8.54 -16.66 -19.67
N ASN A 247 -9.35 -17.37 -20.46
CA ASN A 247 -9.42 -18.84 -20.44
C ASN A 247 -8.39 -19.54 -21.35
N LYS A 248 -7.86 -18.85 -22.36
CA LYS A 248 -6.86 -19.41 -23.29
C LYS A 248 -5.47 -19.43 -22.65
N ASN A 249 -4.67 -20.45 -22.96
CA ASN A 249 -3.24 -20.46 -22.63
C ASN A 249 -2.43 -19.75 -23.74
N VAL A 250 -2.66 -18.45 -23.90
CA VAL A 250 -2.00 -17.57 -24.89
C VAL A 250 -1.57 -16.28 -24.21
N SER A 251 -0.35 -15.81 -24.51
CA SER A 251 0.15 -14.51 -24.08
C SER A 251 -0.49 -13.36 -24.87
N PHE A 252 -0.35 -12.13 -24.38
CA PHE A 252 -0.90 -10.97 -25.09
C PHE A 252 -0.17 -10.68 -26.41
N GLU A 253 1.12 -10.97 -26.45
CA GLU A 253 2.03 -10.76 -27.59
C GLU A 253 1.71 -11.71 -28.74
N GLU A 254 1.21 -12.91 -28.43
CA GLU A 254 0.78 -13.93 -29.40
C GLU A 254 -0.56 -13.62 -30.06
N LEU A 255 -1.36 -12.68 -29.53
CA LEU A 255 -2.62 -12.26 -30.12
C LEU A 255 -2.42 -11.51 -31.44
N LEU A 256 -3.42 -11.57 -32.32
CA LEU A 256 -3.48 -10.70 -33.49
C LEU A 256 -3.72 -9.24 -33.06
N ASP A 257 -3.26 -8.28 -33.86
CA ASP A 257 -3.50 -6.85 -33.59
C ASP A 257 -4.99 -6.51 -33.46
N SER A 258 -5.84 -7.17 -34.25
CA SER A 258 -7.30 -7.01 -34.16
C SER A 258 -7.88 -7.55 -32.85
N GLU A 259 -7.34 -8.65 -32.32
CA GLU A 259 -7.74 -9.21 -31.03
C GLU A 259 -7.30 -8.27 -29.89
N ARG A 260 -6.07 -7.77 -29.93
CA ARG A 260 -5.57 -6.77 -28.97
C ARG A 260 -6.42 -5.50 -28.97
N GLN A 261 -6.76 -4.97 -30.14
CA GLN A 261 -7.64 -3.81 -30.28
C GLN A 261 -9.04 -4.09 -29.73
N THR A 262 -9.57 -5.30 -29.95
CA THR A 262 -10.87 -5.70 -29.41
C THR A 262 -10.86 -5.72 -27.89
N LEU A 263 -9.83 -6.32 -27.28
CA LEU A 263 -9.68 -6.34 -25.82
C LEU A 263 -9.59 -4.92 -25.26
N GLN A 264 -8.80 -4.05 -25.89
CA GLN A 264 -8.68 -2.65 -25.46
C GLN A 264 -10.02 -1.91 -25.56
N LEU A 265 -10.75 -2.06 -26.66
CA LEU A 265 -12.07 -1.45 -26.83
C LEU A 265 -13.08 -1.93 -25.78
N CYS A 266 -13.00 -3.19 -25.36
CA CYS A 266 -13.80 -3.71 -24.26
C CYS A 266 -13.44 -3.03 -22.94
N ILE A 267 -12.16 -2.85 -22.61
CA ILE A 267 -11.74 -2.12 -21.41
C ILE A 267 -12.25 -0.67 -21.43
N ASP A 268 -12.00 0.04 -22.54
CA ASP A 268 -12.28 1.47 -22.67
C ASP A 268 -13.79 1.79 -22.61
N ASN A 269 -14.65 0.90 -23.13
CA ASN A 269 -16.08 1.15 -23.31
C ASN A 269 -17.01 0.19 -22.54
N GLY A 270 -16.47 -0.81 -21.83
CA GLY A 270 -17.24 -1.92 -21.28
C GLY A 270 -17.84 -1.70 -19.89
N GLY A 271 -17.57 -0.56 -19.25
CA GLY A 271 -18.21 -0.16 -17.99
C GLY A 271 -17.49 -0.62 -16.73
N ALA A 272 -16.44 -1.45 -16.81
CA ALA A 272 -15.68 -1.88 -15.63
C ALA A 272 -15.08 -0.70 -14.84
N ILE A 273 -14.62 0.34 -15.53
CA ILE A 273 -14.08 1.55 -14.90
C ILE A 273 -15.18 2.30 -14.11
N THR A 274 -16.38 2.40 -14.69
CA THR A 274 -17.54 3.00 -14.01
C THR A 274 -17.93 2.17 -12.80
N TYR A 275 -17.93 0.85 -12.93
CA TYR A 275 -18.18 -0.08 -11.83
C TYR A 275 -17.18 0.14 -10.68
N CYS A 276 -15.87 0.18 -10.97
CA CYS A 276 -14.83 0.41 -9.98
C CYS A 276 -14.99 1.76 -9.27
N LYS A 277 -15.36 2.83 -9.99
CA LYS A 277 -15.69 4.13 -9.39
C LYS A 277 -16.87 4.07 -8.43
N VAL A 278 -17.91 3.28 -8.74
CA VAL A 278 -19.05 3.08 -7.83
C VAL A 278 -18.60 2.34 -6.57
N VAL A 279 -17.81 1.28 -6.71
CA VAL A 279 -17.23 0.53 -5.58
C VAL A 279 -16.39 1.46 -4.69
N GLU A 280 -15.52 2.26 -5.29
CA GLU A 280 -14.73 3.28 -4.58
C GLU A 280 -15.61 4.23 -3.76
N GLN A 281 -16.69 4.76 -4.34
CA GLN A 281 -17.61 5.66 -3.62
C GLN A 281 -18.32 4.96 -2.46
N ILE A 282 -18.67 3.67 -2.61
CA ILE A 282 -19.26 2.87 -1.52
C ILE A 282 -18.28 2.76 -0.36
N TYR A 283 -17.02 2.39 -0.62
CA TYR A 283 -16.01 2.27 0.44
C TYR A 283 -15.63 3.63 1.05
N LEU A 284 -15.59 4.70 0.26
CA LEU A 284 -15.43 6.06 0.78
C LEU A 284 -16.57 6.46 1.73
N LYS A 285 -17.81 6.08 1.41
CA LYS A 285 -18.95 6.30 2.29
C LYS A 285 -18.81 5.51 3.60
N LYS A 286 -18.46 4.21 3.51
CA LYS A 286 -18.20 3.37 4.69
C LYS A 286 -17.10 3.95 5.58
N PHE A 287 -15.98 4.38 4.99
CA PHE A 287 -14.89 5.09 5.69
C PHE A 287 -15.43 6.30 6.46
N LYS A 288 -16.17 7.20 5.79
CA LYS A 288 -16.74 8.40 6.42
C LYS A 288 -17.68 8.05 7.57
N ASP A 289 -18.50 7.02 7.41
CA ASP A 289 -19.45 6.57 8.44
C ASP A 289 -18.72 6.02 9.68
N CYS A 290 -17.62 5.28 9.50
CA CYS A 290 -16.75 4.88 10.60
C CYS A 290 -16.23 6.12 11.36
N ILE A 291 -15.71 7.13 10.65
CA ILE A 291 -15.20 8.36 11.29
C ILE A 291 -16.30 9.12 12.04
N TYR A 292 -17.51 9.23 11.46
CA TYR A 292 -18.63 9.90 12.13
C TYR A 292 -19.08 9.15 13.39
N SER A 293 -18.94 7.83 13.43
CA SER A 293 -19.29 7.00 14.58
C SER A 293 -18.29 7.04 15.75
N LEU A 294 -17.08 7.54 15.53
CA LEU A 294 -16.07 7.65 16.60
C LEU A 294 -16.51 8.63 17.70
N ASP A 295 -16.27 8.28 18.95
CA ASP A 295 -16.48 9.18 20.09
C ASP A 295 -15.25 10.07 20.34
N ILE A 296 -15.01 11.00 19.40
CA ILE A 296 -13.89 11.94 19.44
C ILE A 296 -14.37 13.36 19.06
N PRO A 297 -13.62 14.41 19.42
CA PRO A 297 -13.98 15.79 19.08
C PRO A 297 -14.18 16.00 17.57
N THR A 298 -15.15 16.83 17.20
CA THR A 298 -15.48 17.13 15.79
C THR A 298 -14.26 17.60 14.99
N LYS A 299 -13.37 18.39 15.60
CA LYS A 299 -12.10 18.80 14.96
C LYS A 299 -11.21 17.62 14.55
N HIS A 300 -11.18 16.55 15.34
CA HIS A 300 -10.40 15.35 15.03
C HIS A 300 -11.08 14.52 13.94
N LYS A 301 -12.43 14.43 13.95
CA LYS A 301 -13.19 13.84 12.83
C LYS A 301 -12.88 14.55 11.51
N HIS A 302 -12.88 15.88 11.51
CA HIS A 302 -12.51 16.65 10.31
C HIS A 302 -11.09 16.36 9.84
N LEU A 303 -10.13 16.24 10.76
CA LEU A 303 -8.75 15.89 10.41
C LEU A 303 -8.67 14.49 9.78
N LEU A 304 -9.32 13.47 10.35
CA LEU A 304 -9.39 12.13 9.76
C LEU A 304 -10.07 12.13 8.39
N LEU A 305 -11.10 12.95 8.18
CA LEU A 305 -11.78 13.08 6.89
C LEU A 305 -10.92 13.75 5.80
N THR A 306 -9.75 14.31 6.14
CA THR A 306 -8.78 14.81 5.14
C THR A 306 -7.91 13.72 4.54
N ILE A 307 -7.97 12.49 5.09
CA ILE A 307 -7.22 11.35 4.58
C ILE A 307 -7.60 11.10 3.12
N ASN A 308 -6.56 10.94 2.29
CA ASN A 308 -6.67 10.50 0.92
C ASN A 308 -5.53 9.50 0.66
N VAL A 309 -5.87 8.35 0.07
CA VAL A 309 -4.97 7.22 -0.16
C VAL A 309 -4.79 6.94 -1.64
#